data_AF-A0A7S0XY37-F1
#
_entry.id   AF-A0A7S0XY37-F1
#
_cell.length_a   1.000
_cell.length_b   1.000
_cell.length_c   1.000
_cell.angle_alpha   90.00
_cell.angle_beta   90.00
_cell.angle_gamma   90.00
#
_symmetry.space_group_name_H-M   'P 1'
#
loop_
_entity.id
_entity.type
_entity.pdbx_description
1 polymer ?
#
loop_
_entity_poly.entity_id
_entity_poly.type
_entity_poly.pdbx_seq_one_letter_code
_entity_poly.pdbx_strand_id
1 'polypeptide(L)'
;QAAERACADEWDPVKDRDLVIQQAQVMFANAEARYLDLRKKGSEPGQPLPEVKAGNQQQQQAVEYIVAERGRVLSGFLEGMRLGLKVGEDWLVLNGATYIWNYHMPCVRQREYDGLYEGLEEAVCALLVTKQQDPPLLASLCEALGACLLHKHRTGGGD
;
A
#
# COMPACT_ATOMS: atom_id res chain seq x y z
N GLN A 1 -12.36 16.57 -38.19
CA GLN A 1 -11.14 17.43 -38.17
C GLN A 1 -10.89 18.17 -36.85
N ALA A 2 -11.88 18.77 -36.16
CA ALA A 2 -11.63 19.35 -34.81
C ALA A 2 -11.52 18.27 -33.71
N ALA A 3 -12.35 17.22 -33.78
CA ALA A 3 -12.35 16.12 -32.82
C ALA A 3 -11.09 15.23 -32.88
N GLU A 4 -10.48 15.08 -34.07
CA GLU A 4 -9.26 14.26 -34.24
C GLU A 4 -8.01 14.93 -33.68
N ARG A 5 -8.01 16.26 -33.49
CA ARG A 5 -6.88 16.99 -32.89
C ARG A 5 -6.89 16.96 -31.37
N ALA A 6 -8.06 16.77 -30.74
CA ALA A 6 -8.17 16.65 -29.28
C ALA A 6 -7.60 15.31 -28.76
N CYS A 7 -7.53 14.28 -29.61
CA CYS A 7 -6.95 12.98 -29.26
C CYS A 7 -5.45 12.88 -29.60
N ALA A 8 -4.83 13.95 -30.11
CA ALA A 8 -3.42 14.00 -30.49
C ALA A 8 -2.53 14.59 -29.38
N ASP A 9 -3.11 15.13 -28.31
CA ASP A 9 -2.35 15.53 -27.13
C ASP A 9 -1.99 14.27 -26.34
N GLU A 10 -0.72 13.89 -26.39
CA GLU A 10 -0.16 12.88 -25.48
C GLU A 10 -0.42 13.33 -24.03
N TRP A 11 -1.03 12.42 -23.25
CA TRP A 11 -1.28 12.64 -21.83
C TRP A 11 0.02 13.01 -21.11
N ASP A 12 0.12 14.27 -20.67
CA ASP A 12 1.24 14.77 -19.90
C ASP A 12 0.82 14.94 -18.43
N PRO A 13 1.23 14.04 -17.54
CA PRO A 13 0.88 14.09 -16.12
C PRO A 13 1.39 15.35 -15.41
N VAL A 14 2.35 16.08 -16.00
CA VAL A 14 2.81 17.37 -15.48
C VAL A 14 1.89 18.51 -15.93
N LYS A 15 1.30 18.43 -17.13
CA LYS A 15 0.30 19.41 -17.60
C LYS A 15 -1.05 19.22 -16.91
N ASP A 16 -1.41 17.98 -16.60
CA ASP A 16 -2.63 17.61 -15.88
C ASP A 16 -2.38 17.33 -14.39
N ARG A 17 -1.48 18.12 -13.79
CA ARG A 17 -1.03 17.95 -12.40
C ARG A 17 -2.18 17.82 -11.40
N ASP A 18 -3.17 18.72 -11.49
CA ASP A 18 -4.31 18.74 -10.57
C ASP A 18 -5.17 17.47 -10.72
N LEU A 19 -5.32 16.96 -11.93
CA LEU A 19 -6.03 15.70 -12.18
C LEU A 19 -5.28 14.51 -11.55
N VAL A 20 -3.96 14.49 -11.67
CA VAL A 20 -3.13 13.44 -11.05
C VAL A 20 -3.20 13.51 -9.52
N ILE A 21 -3.21 14.71 -8.94
CA ILE A 21 -3.41 14.92 -7.50
C ILE A 21 -4.77 14.36 -7.06
N GLN A 22 -5.84 14.69 -7.78
CA GLN A 22 -7.18 14.16 -7.50
C GLN A 22 -7.22 12.64 -7.63
N GLN A 23 -6.57 12.08 -8.65
CA GLN A 23 -6.49 10.64 -8.85
C GLN A 23 -5.77 9.95 -7.67
N ALA A 24 -4.68 10.53 -7.17
CA ALA A 24 -3.97 10.01 -5.99
C ALA A 24 -4.87 10.01 -4.75
N GLN A 25 -5.61 11.10 -4.51
CA GLN A 25 -6.56 11.18 -3.40
C GLN A 25 -7.70 10.15 -3.54
N VAL A 26 -8.20 9.92 -4.74
CA VAL A 26 -9.20 8.86 -5.01
C VAL A 26 -8.62 7.47 -4.74
N MET A 27 -7.36 7.21 -5.09
CA MET A 27 -6.71 5.94 -4.75
C MET A 27 -6.64 5.73 -3.23
N PHE A 28 -6.24 6.75 -2.48
CA PHE A 28 -6.24 6.69 -1.01
C PHE A 28 -7.63 6.46 -0.43
N ALA A 29 -8.63 7.23 -0.87
CA ALA A 29 -10.00 7.10 -0.36
C ALA A 29 -10.60 5.72 -0.65
N ASN A 30 -10.37 5.17 -1.85
CA ASN A 30 -10.83 3.84 -2.21
C ASN A 30 -10.15 2.74 -1.37
N ALA A 31 -8.83 2.84 -1.17
CA ALA A 31 -8.09 1.90 -0.34
C ALA A 31 -8.52 1.97 1.13
N GLU A 32 -8.73 3.17 1.66
CA GLU A 32 -9.22 3.37 3.03
C GLU A 32 -10.64 2.80 3.20
N ALA A 33 -11.55 3.02 2.25
CA ALA A 33 -12.90 2.46 2.29
C ALA A 33 -12.87 0.92 2.34
N ARG A 34 -12.01 0.29 1.54
CA ARG A 34 -11.79 -1.17 1.57
C ARG A 34 -11.21 -1.63 2.90
N TYR A 35 -10.22 -0.91 3.42
CA TYR A 35 -9.63 -1.20 4.73
C TYR A 35 -10.67 -1.14 5.86
N LEU A 36 -11.52 -0.11 5.86
CA LEU A 36 -12.59 0.04 6.85
C LEU A 36 -13.63 -1.07 6.77
N ASP A 37 -13.97 -1.52 5.55
CA ASP A 37 -14.85 -2.68 5.35
C ASP A 37 -14.22 -3.98 5.88
N LEU A 38 -12.93 -4.23 5.60
CA LEU A 38 -12.19 -5.35 6.18
C LEU A 38 -12.17 -5.29 7.71
N ARG A 39 -11.90 -4.10 8.27
CA ARG A 39 -11.86 -3.89 9.72
C ARG A 39 -13.21 -4.14 10.38
N LYS A 40 -14.31 -3.72 9.75
CA LYS A 40 -15.67 -4.00 10.22
C LYS A 40 -15.97 -5.50 10.27
N LYS A 41 -15.34 -6.27 9.38
CA LYS A 41 -15.47 -7.73 9.29
C LYS A 41 -14.44 -8.49 10.14
N GLY A 42 -13.55 -7.79 10.85
CA GLY A 42 -12.44 -8.42 11.60
C GLY A 42 -11.46 -9.16 10.69
N SER A 43 -11.28 -8.69 9.46
CA SER A 43 -10.45 -9.28 8.41
C SER A 43 -9.32 -8.36 7.95
N GLU A 44 -9.06 -7.26 8.66
CA GLU A 44 -7.95 -6.35 8.41
C GLU A 44 -6.58 -7.05 8.61
N PRO A 45 -5.46 -6.47 8.12
CA PRO A 45 -4.13 -7.02 8.33
C PRO A 45 -3.84 -7.26 9.82
N GLY A 46 -3.10 -8.34 10.10
CA GLY A 46 -2.81 -8.78 11.45
C GLY A 46 -3.95 -9.54 12.10
N GLN A 47 -5.10 -9.70 11.44
CA GLN A 47 -6.10 -10.70 11.84
C GLN A 47 -5.80 -12.03 11.15
N PRO A 48 -5.96 -13.16 11.86
CA PRO A 48 -5.79 -14.47 11.28
C PRO A 48 -6.79 -14.69 10.13
N LEU A 49 -6.36 -15.41 9.10
CA LEU A 49 -7.28 -15.83 8.04
C LEU A 49 -8.22 -16.93 8.58
N PRO A 50 -9.48 -16.98 8.09
CA PRO A 50 -10.41 -18.05 8.46
C PRO A 50 -9.84 -19.46 8.16
N GLU A 51 -10.10 -20.42 9.04
CA GLU A 51 -9.70 -21.82 8.83
C GLU A 51 -10.50 -22.46 7.68
N VAL A 52 -9.79 -23.11 6.75
CA VAL A 52 -10.38 -23.83 5.62
C VAL A 52 -10.41 -25.33 5.92
N LYS A 53 -11.61 -25.93 5.96
CA LYS A 53 -11.76 -27.38 6.07
C LYS A 53 -11.46 -28.04 4.73
N ALA A 54 -10.80 -29.21 4.75
CA ALA A 54 -10.46 -29.96 3.56
C ALA A 54 -11.70 -30.22 2.67
N GLY A 55 -11.61 -29.84 1.40
CA GLY A 55 -12.70 -29.99 0.43
C GLY A 55 -13.75 -28.88 0.45
N ASN A 56 -13.68 -27.88 1.34
CA ASN A 56 -14.63 -26.79 1.37
C ASN A 56 -14.21 -25.62 0.46
N GLN A 57 -14.66 -25.67 -0.81
CA GLN A 57 -14.36 -24.63 -1.80
C GLN A 57 -14.89 -23.25 -1.43
N GLN A 58 -16.02 -23.16 -0.73
CA GLN A 58 -16.60 -21.87 -0.35
C GLN A 58 -15.73 -21.15 0.70
N GLN A 59 -15.18 -21.90 1.66
CA GLN A 59 -14.26 -21.34 2.64
C GLN A 59 -12.94 -20.91 1.99
N GLN A 60 -12.43 -21.71 1.05
CA GLN A 60 -11.24 -21.37 0.28
C GLN A 60 -11.41 -20.05 -0.49
N GLN A 61 -12.52 -19.90 -1.22
CA GLN A 61 -12.84 -18.67 -1.94
C GLN A 61 -12.97 -17.44 -1.02
N ALA A 62 -13.50 -17.63 0.20
CA ALA A 62 -13.59 -16.54 1.17
C ALA A 62 -12.21 -16.07 1.64
N VAL A 63 -11.28 -17.00 1.89
CA VAL A 63 -9.90 -16.67 2.25
C VAL A 63 -9.19 -15.95 1.10
N GLU A 64 -9.29 -16.48 -0.12
CA GLU A 64 -8.72 -15.85 -1.32
C GLU A 64 -9.26 -14.43 -1.54
N TYR A 65 -10.55 -14.22 -1.32
CA TYR A 65 -11.16 -12.90 -1.37
C TYR A 65 -10.56 -11.94 -0.34
N ILE A 66 -10.38 -12.38 0.92
CA ILE A 66 -9.78 -11.55 1.98
C ILE A 66 -8.33 -11.17 1.63
N VAL A 67 -7.54 -12.15 1.18
CA VAL A 67 -6.15 -11.91 0.76
C VAL A 67 -6.10 -10.94 -0.41
N ALA A 68 -6.96 -11.10 -1.42
CA ALA A 68 -7.06 -10.19 -2.55
C ALA A 68 -7.48 -8.78 -2.14
N GLU A 69 -8.44 -8.63 -1.23
CA GLU A 69 -8.88 -7.32 -0.72
C GLU A 69 -7.77 -6.63 0.08
N ARG A 70 -7.05 -7.36 0.94
CA ARG A 70 -5.85 -6.85 1.62
C ARG A 70 -4.81 -6.34 0.60
N GLY A 71 -4.52 -7.12 -0.44
CA GLY A 71 -3.63 -6.70 -1.52
C GLY A 71 -4.11 -5.43 -2.25
N ARG A 72 -5.41 -5.31 -2.53
CA ARG A 72 -6.01 -4.12 -3.18
C ARG A 72 -5.91 -2.87 -2.33
N VAL A 73 -6.05 -2.98 -1.00
CA VAL A 73 -5.85 -1.86 -0.09
C VAL A 73 -4.43 -1.34 -0.19
N LEU A 74 -3.44 -2.23 -0.07
CA LEU A 74 -2.04 -1.84 -0.14
C LEU A 74 -1.69 -1.25 -1.52
N SER A 75 -2.16 -1.86 -2.62
CA SER A 75 -1.96 -1.35 -3.98
C SER A 75 -2.48 0.07 -4.15
N GLY A 76 -3.69 0.37 -3.65
CA GLY A 76 -4.25 1.72 -3.75
C GLY A 76 -3.44 2.77 -2.98
N PHE A 77 -2.90 2.43 -1.80
CA PHE A 77 -1.99 3.32 -1.08
C PHE A 77 -0.66 3.52 -1.84
N LEU A 78 -0.07 2.46 -2.38
CA LEU A 78 1.17 2.57 -3.17
C LEU A 78 0.95 3.38 -4.45
N GLU A 79 -0.14 3.15 -5.17
CA GLU A 79 -0.48 3.88 -6.39
C GLU A 79 -0.67 5.37 -6.13
N GLY A 80 -1.41 5.76 -5.09
CA GLY A 80 -1.54 7.17 -4.71
C GLY A 80 -0.20 7.82 -4.35
N MET A 81 0.67 7.09 -3.64
CA MET A 81 2.01 7.54 -3.30
C MET A 81 2.91 7.73 -4.54
N ARG A 82 2.90 6.77 -5.48
CA ARG A 82 3.62 6.85 -6.76
C ARG A 82 3.16 8.03 -7.61
N LEU A 83 1.85 8.31 -7.63
CA LEU A 83 1.32 9.50 -8.31
C LEU A 83 1.83 10.79 -7.65
N GLY A 84 1.88 10.84 -6.31
CA GLY A 84 2.49 11.94 -5.57
C GLY A 84 3.95 12.22 -5.96
N LEU A 85 4.77 11.17 -6.04
CA LEU A 85 6.15 11.26 -6.55
C LEU A 85 6.19 11.81 -7.97
N LYS A 86 5.31 11.32 -8.84
CA LYS A 86 5.26 11.70 -10.26
C LYS A 86 5.01 13.20 -10.49
N VAL A 87 4.22 13.84 -9.63
CA VAL A 87 3.91 15.28 -9.72
C VAL A 87 4.71 16.17 -8.76
N GLY A 88 5.65 15.57 -8.01
CA GLY A 88 6.49 16.28 -7.05
C GLY A 88 5.70 16.85 -5.87
N GLU A 89 4.66 16.17 -5.42
CA GLU A 89 3.84 16.56 -4.27
C GLU A 89 4.21 15.72 -3.03
N ASP A 90 5.20 16.20 -2.27
CA ASP A 90 5.72 15.48 -1.10
C ASP A 90 4.64 15.15 -0.06
N TRP A 91 3.61 16.00 0.08
CA TRP A 91 2.52 15.75 1.02
C TRP A 91 1.68 14.52 0.64
N LEU A 92 1.53 14.22 -0.67
CA LEU A 92 0.87 12.99 -1.12
C LEU A 92 1.72 11.77 -0.78
N VAL A 93 3.04 11.89 -0.90
CA VAL A 93 3.97 10.81 -0.56
C VAL A 93 3.94 10.52 0.94
N LEU A 94 3.99 11.56 1.78
CA LEU A 94 3.87 11.45 3.24
C LEU A 94 2.53 10.83 3.66
N ASN A 95 1.43 11.21 3.02
CA ASN A 95 0.13 10.61 3.28
C ASN A 95 0.10 9.13 2.90
N GLY A 96 0.60 8.78 1.72
CA GLY A 96 0.71 7.39 1.26
C GLY A 96 1.52 6.52 2.22
N ALA A 97 2.71 7.00 2.62
CA ALA A 97 3.55 6.32 3.60
C ALA A 97 2.86 6.18 4.97
N THR A 98 2.11 7.19 5.40
CA THR A 98 1.30 7.14 6.63
C THR A 98 0.21 6.07 6.55
N TYR A 99 -0.50 5.97 5.43
CA TYR A 99 -1.49 4.91 5.22
C TYR A 99 -0.86 3.52 5.22
N ILE A 100 0.28 3.34 4.55
CA ILE A 100 1.02 2.07 4.52
C ILE A 100 1.49 1.68 5.92
N TRP A 101 2.01 2.63 6.70
CA TRP A 101 2.40 2.39 8.09
C TRP A 101 1.20 1.94 8.94
N ASN A 102 0.10 2.69 8.88
CA ASN A 102 -1.12 2.39 9.64
C ASN A 102 -1.72 1.03 9.24
N TYR A 103 -1.66 0.68 7.96
CA TYR A 103 -2.12 -0.60 7.43
C TYR A 103 -1.31 -1.78 7.98
N HIS A 104 0.01 -1.64 8.08
CA HIS A 104 0.90 -2.70 8.57
C HIS A 104 1.11 -2.71 10.10
N MET A 105 0.78 -1.63 10.81
CA MET A 105 0.97 -1.51 12.26
C MET A 105 0.41 -2.69 13.08
N PRO A 106 -0.77 -3.28 12.78
CA PRO A 106 -1.25 -4.46 13.48
C PRO A 106 -0.33 -5.69 13.31
N CYS A 107 0.19 -5.93 12.11
CA CYS A 107 1.12 -7.02 11.80
C CYS A 107 2.46 -6.83 12.53
N VAL A 108 3.02 -5.61 12.48
CA VAL A 108 4.28 -5.27 13.16
C VAL A 108 4.18 -5.49 14.67
N ARG A 109 3.07 -5.08 15.30
CA ARG A 109 2.84 -5.29 16.75
C ARG A 109 2.76 -6.77 17.12
N GLN A 110 2.26 -7.61 16.21
CA GLN A 110 2.12 -9.05 16.41
C GLN A 110 3.35 -9.85 15.94
N ARG A 111 4.37 -9.16 15.39
CA ARG A 111 5.58 -9.76 14.80
C ARG A 111 5.27 -10.69 13.61
N GLU A 112 4.18 -10.41 12.90
CA GLU A 112 3.83 -11.07 11.65
C GLU A 112 4.46 -10.27 10.50
N TYR A 113 5.60 -10.73 9.99
CA TYR A 113 6.38 -9.99 8.98
C TYR A 113 6.21 -10.51 7.55
N ASP A 114 5.46 -11.60 7.38
CA ASP A 114 5.25 -12.21 6.07
C ASP A 114 4.45 -11.26 5.16
N GLY A 115 5.00 -10.97 3.98
CA GLY A 115 4.36 -10.12 2.97
C GLY A 115 4.39 -8.61 3.26
N LEU A 116 5.05 -8.15 4.33
CA LEU A 116 5.15 -6.72 4.65
C LEU A 116 6.24 -5.99 3.83
N TYR A 117 7.26 -6.73 3.38
CA TYR A 117 8.50 -6.18 2.85
C TYR A 117 8.29 -5.18 1.71
N GLU A 118 7.57 -5.57 0.66
CA GLU A 118 7.46 -4.77 -0.57
C GLU A 118 6.80 -3.41 -0.31
N GLY A 119 5.71 -3.39 0.46
CA GLY A 119 5.03 -2.15 0.80
C GLY A 119 5.86 -1.21 1.67
N LEU A 120 6.62 -1.77 2.63
CA LEU A 120 7.51 -0.98 3.50
C LEU A 120 8.73 -0.45 2.76
N GLU A 121 9.37 -1.29 1.93
CA GLU A 121 10.53 -0.89 1.12
C GLU A 121 10.16 0.29 0.22
N GLU A 122 9.05 0.19 -0.49
CA GLU A 122 8.63 1.25 -1.39
C GLU A 122 8.30 2.55 -0.66
N ALA A 123 7.64 2.48 0.49
CA ALA A 123 7.36 3.66 1.32
C ALA A 123 8.64 4.33 1.82
N VAL A 124 9.64 3.56 2.26
CA VAL A 124 10.95 4.08 2.67
C VAL A 124 11.65 4.74 1.48
N CYS A 125 11.74 4.07 0.34
CA CYS A 125 12.36 4.62 -0.86
C CYS A 125 11.70 5.92 -1.32
N ALA A 126 10.36 6.00 -1.28
CA ALA A 126 9.61 7.19 -1.64
C ALA A 126 9.91 8.37 -0.70
N LEU A 127 9.94 8.13 0.62
CA LEU A 127 10.24 9.17 1.61
C LEU A 127 11.69 9.67 1.56
N LEU A 128 12.65 8.83 1.13
CA LEU A 128 14.06 9.24 1.03
C LEU A 128 14.31 10.27 -0.07
N VAL A 129 13.40 10.40 -1.05
CA VAL A 129 13.55 11.33 -2.17
C VAL A 129 12.67 12.59 -2.05
N THR A 130 11.80 12.69 -1.03
CA THR A 130 11.00 13.90 -0.77
C THR A 130 11.83 14.97 -0.07
N LYS A 131 11.47 16.24 -0.29
CA LYS A 131 12.10 17.39 0.39
C LYS A 131 11.49 17.59 1.77
N GLN A 132 10.18 17.41 1.89
CA GLN A 132 9.49 17.36 3.19
C GLN A 132 9.69 15.98 3.81
N GLN A 133 10.08 15.96 5.09
CA GLN A 133 10.33 14.73 5.83
C GLN A 133 9.48 14.65 7.10
N ASP A 134 9.17 13.43 7.49
CA ASP A 134 8.65 13.05 8.80
C ASP A 134 9.61 12.02 9.41
N PRO A 135 10.63 12.46 10.18
CA PRO A 135 11.65 11.56 10.71
C PRO A 135 11.09 10.45 11.61
N PRO A 136 10.10 10.70 12.48
CA PRO A 136 9.43 9.63 13.22
C PRO A 136 8.79 8.55 12.33
N LEU A 137 8.06 8.95 11.28
CA LEU A 137 7.46 8.00 10.35
C LEU A 137 8.54 7.20 9.60
N LEU A 138 9.56 7.87 9.08
CA LEU A 138 10.67 7.22 8.37
C LEU A 138 11.41 6.22 9.27
N ALA A 139 11.71 6.59 10.51
CA ALA A 139 12.34 5.70 11.49
C ALA A 139 11.48 4.45 11.75
N SER A 140 10.16 4.63 11.92
CA SER A 140 9.22 3.53 12.17
C SER A 140 9.16 2.54 10.99
N LEU A 141 9.09 3.07 9.76
CA LEU A 141 9.09 2.26 8.54
C LEU A 141 10.43 1.51 8.36
N CYS A 142 11.56 2.19 8.59
CA CYS A 142 12.89 1.58 8.52
C CYS A 142 13.07 0.47 9.56
N GLU A 143 12.60 0.66 10.79
CA GLU A 143 12.65 -0.35 11.85
C GLU A 143 11.83 -1.60 11.46
N ALA A 144 10.60 -1.40 10.99
CA ALA A 144 9.75 -2.49 10.53
C ALA A 144 10.34 -3.22 9.30
N LEU A 145 10.91 -2.48 8.35
CA LEU A 145 11.60 -3.06 7.20
C LEU A 145 12.82 -3.89 7.62
N GLY A 146 13.61 -3.39 8.57
CA GLY A 146 14.73 -4.13 9.16
C GLY A 146 14.28 -5.41 9.85
N ALA A 147 13.17 -5.37 10.59
CA ALA A 147 12.58 -6.57 11.19
C ALA A 147 12.12 -7.59 10.13
N CYS A 148 11.53 -7.13 9.02
CA CYS A 148 11.16 -8.00 7.90
C CYS A 148 12.37 -8.69 7.26
N LEU A 149 13.46 -7.95 7.06
CA LEU A 149 14.72 -8.51 6.53
C LEU A 149 15.32 -9.57 7.46
N LEU A 150 15.34 -9.30 8.77
CA LEU A 150 15.82 -10.26 9.76
C LEU A 150 14.95 -11.52 9.81
N HIS A 151 13.62 -11.37 9.71
CA HIS A 151 12.70 -12.49 9.63
C HIS A 151 12.97 -13.34 8.38
N LYS A 152 13.05 -12.71 7.20
CA LYS A 152 13.36 -13.38 5.93
C LYS A 152 14.71 -14.10 5.96
N HIS A 153 15.73 -13.52 6.57
CA HIS A 153 17.03 -14.19 6.74
C HIS A 153 16.92 -15.43 7.64
N ARG A 154 16.11 -15.39 8.70
CA ARG A 154 15.92 -16.52 9.62
C ARG A 154 15.07 -17.64 9.03
N THR A 155 14.09 -17.30 8.20
CA THR A 155 13.18 -18.28 7.57
C THR A 155 13.68 -18.78 6.21
N GLY A 156 14.51 -18.00 5.51
CA GLY A 156 15.08 -18.32 4.20
C GLY A 156 16.56 -18.72 4.19
N GLY A 157 17.25 -18.75 5.34
CA GLY A 157 18.67 -19.16 5.45
C GLY A 157 18.90 -20.67 5.44
N GLY A 158 18.06 -21.44 4.76
CA GLY A 158 18.09 -22.90 4.67
C GLY A 158 18.14 -23.42 3.23
N ASP A 159 18.82 -22.69 2.35
CA ASP A 159 19.19 -23.16 1.01
C ASP A 159 20.66 -23.66 1.01
#